data_AF-A0A0H5CIP8-F1
#
_entry.id   AF-A0A0H5CIP8-F1
#
_cell.length_a   1.000
_cell.length_b   1.000
_cell.length_c   1.000
_cell.angle_alpha   90.00
_cell.angle_beta   90.00
_cell.angle_gamma   90.00
#
_symmetry.space_group_name_H-M   'P 1'
#
loop_
_entity.id
_entity.type
_entity.pdbx_description
1 polymer ?
#
loop_
_entity_poly.entity_id
_entity_poly.type
_entity_poly.pdbx_seq_one_letter_code
_entity_poly.pdbx_strand_id
1 'polypeptide(L)'
;MLAAVSSTPVVDLGARLRASVAKVVADVGRSGVVDELRAGLAWTAACGQTCQLTGPVARVRQAVGEIQDGDLAAAEASLRRALAALR
;
A
#
# COMPACT_ATOMS: atom_id res chain seq x y z
N MET A 1 -40.98 4.89 -2.29
CA MET A 1 -39.89 4.16 -2.96
C MET A 1 -38.74 5.15 -3.18
N LEU A 2 -37.80 5.22 -2.25
CA LEU A 2 -36.66 6.15 -2.31
C LEU A 2 -35.50 5.44 -3.01
N ALA A 3 -35.14 5.92 -4.19
CA ALA A 3 -33.94 5.46 -4.88
C ALA A 3 -32.71 5.99 -4.13
N ALA A 4 -31.98 5.10 -3.46
CA ALA A 4 -30.66 5.43 -2.96
C ALA A 4 -29.75 5.65 -4.16
N VAL A 5 -29.37 6.90 -4.42
CA VAL A 5 -28.21 7.20 -5.26
C VAL A 5 -27.01 6.67 -4.50
N SER A 6 -26.56 5.46 -4.87
CA SER A 6 -25.26 4.96 -4.50
C SER A 6 -24.23 5.81 -5.25
N SER A 7 -23.84 6.93 -4.66
CA SER A 7 -22.63 7.64 -5.06
C SER A 7 -21.47 6.71 -4.77
N THR A 8 -21.02 5.96 -5.79
CA THR A 8 -19.77 5.21 -5.70
C THR A 8 -18.70 6.22 -5.30
N PRO A 9 -18.08 6.10 -4.12
CA PRO A 9 -17.04 7.05 -3.73
C PRO A 9 -15.95 6.96 -4.79
N VAL A 10 -15.54 8.12 -5.32
CA VAL A 10 -14.38 8.19 -6.21
C VAL A 10 -13.17 7.80 -5.37
N VAL A 11 -12.76 6.53 -5.49
CA VAL A 11 -11.58 6.02 -4.79
C VAL A 11 -10.36 6.51 -5.56
N ASP A 12 -9.64 7.49 -4.99
CA ASP A 12 -8.38 7.96 -5.54
C ASP A 12 -7.40 6.78 -5.73
N LEU A 13 -6.73 6.77 -6.88
CA LEU A 13 -5.89 5.68 -7.33
C LEU A 13 -4.76 5.45 -6.32
N GLY A 14 -4.74 4.26 -5.70
CA GLY A 14 -3.69 3.89 -4.76
C GLY A 14 -3.70 4.67 -3.44
N ALA A 15 -4.72 5.47 -3.14
CA ALA A 15 -4.74 6.32 -1.95
C ALA A 15 -4.60 5.53 -0.65
N ARG A 16 -5.28 4.38 -0.56
CA ARG A 16 -5.17 3.50 0.60
C ARG A 16 -3.78 2.88 0.72
N LEU A 17 -3.19 2.46 -0.40
CA LEU A 17 -1.83 1.91 -0.42
C LEU A 17 -0.81 2.97 0.00
N ARG A 18 -0.94 4.19 -0.51
CA ARG A 18 -0.12 5.35 -0.14
C ARG A 18 -0.19 5.63 1.35
N ALA A 19 -1.39 5.63 1.93
CA ALA A 19 -1.57 5.83 3.37
C ALA A 19 -0.91 4.72 4.20
N SER A 20 -1.08 3.44 3.84
CA SER A 20 -0.40 2.32 4.50
C SER A 20 1.12 2.43 4.40
N VAL A 21 1.66 2.72 3.21
CA VAL A 21 3.11 2.86 2.99
C VAL A 21 3.66 4.05 3.79
N ALA A 22 3.00 5.21 3.76
CA ALA A 22 3.44 6.40 4.49
C ALA A 22 3.51 6.15 6.00
N LYS A 23 2.52 5.43 6.55
CA LYS A 23 2.50 5.07 7.97
C LYS A 23 3.60 4.08 8.35
N VAL A 24 3.91 3.11 7.48
CA VAL A 24 4.99 2.14 7.74
C VAL A 24 6.37 2.76 7.56
N VAL A 25 6.58 3.66 6.59
CA VAL A 25 7.87 4.36 6.41
C VAL A 25 8.26 5.18 7.65
N ALA A 26 7.28 5.70 8.39
CA ALA A 26 7.54 6.46 9.62
C ALA A 26 8.14 5.60 10.74
N ASP A 27 7.85 4.30 10.76
CA ASP A 27 8.38 3.33 11.71
C ASP A 27 8.24 1.92 11.14
N VAL A 28 9.29 1.45 10.45
CA VAL A 28 9.34 0.12 9.81
C VAL A 28 9.56 -0.99 10.86
N GLY A 29 10.12 -0.65 12.02
CA GLY A 29 10.44 -1.62 13.07
C GLY A 29 9.25 -1.98 13.97
N ARG A 30 8.14 -1.23 13.91
CA ARG A 30 6.98 -1.53 14.76
C ARG A 30 6.36 -2.89 14.44
N SER A 31 5.74 -3.48 15.45
CA SER A 31 4.92 -4.68 15.27
C SER A 31 3.74 -4.44 14.30
N GLY A 32 3.43 -5.46 13.50
CA GLY A 32 2.27 -5.46 12.59
C GLY A 32 2.42 -4.65 11.30
N VAL A 33 3.62 -4.17 10.94
CA VAL A 33 3.84 -3.46 9.67
C VAL A 33 3.51 -4.29 8.44
N VAL A 34 3.82 -5.59 8.47
CA VAL A 34 3.56 -6.52 7.35
C VAL A 34 2.05 -6.63 7.10
N ASP A 35 1.25 -6.79 8.14
CA ASP A 35 -0.21 -6.90 8.00
C ASP A 35 -0.83 -5.59 7.49
N GLU A 36 -0.29 -4.45 7.89
CA GLU A 36 -0.76 -3.15 7.38
C GLU A 36 -0.44 -2.94 5.90
N LEU A 37 0.76 -3.33 5.44
CA LEU A 37 1.12 -3.31 4.02
C LEU A 37 0.24 -4.27 3.22
N ARG A 38 0.01 -5.49 3.75
CA ARG A 38 -0.87 -6.49 3.13
C ARG A 38 -2.32 -6.00 3.05
N ALA A 39 -2.83 -5.35 4.07
CA ALA A 39 -4.17 -4.75 4.05
C ALA A 39 -4.29 -3.66 2.97
N GLY A 40 -3.27 -2.81 2.82
CA GLY A 40 -3.20 -1.81 1.75
C GLY A 40 -3.20 -2.44 0.36
N LEU A 41 -2.39 -3.50 0.17
CA LEU A 41 -2.35 -4.26 -1.08
C LEU A 41 -3.68 -4.95 -1.40
N ALA A 42 -4.30 -5.57 -0.40
CA ALA A 42 -5.59 -6.26 -0.54
C ALA A 42 -6.71 -5.28 -0.93
N TRP A 43 -6.75 -4.11 -0.30
CA TRP A 43 -7.69 -3.05 -0.67
C TRP A 43 -7.47 -2.58 -2.11
N THR A 44 -6.23 -2.35 -2.50
CA THR A 44 -5.87 -1.92 -3.87
C THR A 44 -6.30 -2.96 -4.91
N ALA A 45 -6.15 -4.24 -4.60
CA ALA A 45 -6.63 -5.34 -5.44
C ALA A 45 -8.16 -5.38 -5.52
N ALA A 46 -8.86 -5.21 -4.39
CA ALA A 46 -10.32 -5.18 -4.35
C ALA A 46 -10.91 -4.01 -5.15
N CYS A 47 -10.21 -2.88 -5.22
CA CYS A 47 -10.58 -1.75 -6.07
C CYS A 47 -10.21 -1.94 -7.56
N GLY A 48 -9.59 -3.06 -7.95
CA GLY A 48 -9.15 -3.31 -9.32
C GLY A 48 -7.97 -2.44 -9.79
N GLN A 49 -7.27 -1.79 -8.86
CA GLN A 49 -6.25 -0.77 -9.17
C GLN A 49 -4.85 -1.35 -9.41
N THR A 50 -4.63 -2.65 -9.16
CA THR A 50 -3.31 -3.28 -9.20
C THR A 50 -2.66 -3.22 -10.58
N CYS A 51 -3.44 -3.28 -11.67
CA CYS A 51 -2.92 -3.20 -13.03
C CYS A 51 -2.38 -1.80 -13.39
N GLN A 52 -2.91 -0.76 -12.74
CA GLN A 52 -2.46 0.62 -12.93
C GLN A 52 -1.29 0.97 -12.00
N LEU A 53 -1.08 0.18 -10.95
CA LEU A 53 -0.09 0.41 -9.89
C LEU A 53 0.96 -0.71 -9.82
N THR A 54 1.24 -1.39 -10.93
CA THR A 54 2.11 -2.58 -10.96
C THR A 54 3.49 -2.32 -10.34
N GLY A 55 4.13 -1.19 -10.70
CA GLY A 55 5.43 -0.78 -10.14
C GLY A 55 5.40 -0.58 -8.61
N PRO A 56 4.55 0.32 -8.08
CA PRO A 56 4.37 0.48 -6.65
C PRO A 56 3.99 -0.82 -5.91
N VAL A 57 3.06 -1.60 -6.45
CA VAL A 57 2.62 -2.88 -5.87
C VAL A 57 3.77 -3.86 -5.77
N ALA A 58 4.60 -3.99 -6.81
CA ALA A 58 5.77 -4.85 -6.81
C ALA A 58 6.78 -4.43 -5.73
N ARG A 59 7.06 -3.13 -5.61
CA ARG A 59 7.96 -2.63 -4.55
C ARG A 59 7.43 -2.84 -3.14
N VAL A 60 6.13 -2.67 -2.91
CA VAL A 60 5.55 -2.95 -1.58
C VAL A 60 5.65 -4.43 -1.25
N ARG A 61 5.46 -5.33 -2.23
CA ARG A 61 5.67 -6.77 -2.04
C ARG A 61 7.14 -7.09 -1.74
N GLN A 62 8.07 -6.43 -2.43
CA GLN A 62 9.51 -6.55 -2.14
C GLN A 62 9.82 -6.12 -0.70
N ALA A 63 9.32 -4.95 -0.27
CA ALA A 63 9.50 -4.46 1.09
C ALA A 63 8.93 -5.41 2.15
N VAL A 64 7.80 -6.08 1.87
CA VAL A 64 7.27 -7.12 2.77
C VAL A 64 8.28 -8.26 2.94
N GLY A 65 8.92 -8.72 1.85
CA GLY A 65 9.98 -9.73 1.92
C GLY A 65 11.18 -9.25 2.75
N GLU A 66 11.67 -8.03 2.47
CA GLU A 66 12.80 -7.43 3.19
C GLU A 66 12.52 -7.30 4.71
N ILE A 67 11.30 -6.92 5.11
CA ILE A 67 10.90 -6.90 6.53
C ILE A 67 10.92 -8.31 7.14
N GLN A 68 10.42 -9.31 6.40
CA GLN A 68 10.39 -10.70 6.87
C GLN A 68 11.79 -11.30 6.99
N ASP A 69 12.72 -10.88 6.14
CA ASP A 69 14.14 -11.26 6.17
C ASP A 69 14.93 -10.47 7.23
N GLY A 70 14.32 -9.46 7.87
CA GLY A 70 14.93 -8.61 8.88
C GLY A 70 15.78 -7.46 8.32
N ASP A 71 15.80 -7.27 6.99
CA ASP A 71 16.49 -6.16 6.33
C ASP A 71 15.60 -4.90 6.32
N LEU A 72 15.50 -4.26 7.50
CA LEU A 72 14.66 -3.08 7.67
C LEU A 72 15.14 -1.87 6.86
N ALA A 73 16.45 -1.78 6.58
CA ALA A 73 17.02 -0.69 5.79
C ALA A 73 16.64 -0.82 4.30
N ALA A 74 16.73 -2.03 3.74
CA ALA A 74 16.25 -2.29 2.39
C ALA A 74 14.74 -2.06 2.29
N ALA A 75 13.97 -2.54 3.26
CA ALA A 75 12.53 -2.33 3.34
C ALA A 75 12.15 -0.85 3.31
N GLU A 76 12.79 -0.03 4.14
CA GLU A 76 12.57 1.42 4.18
C GLU A 76 12.87 2.08 2.83
N ALA A 77 13.97 1.70 2.17
CA ALA A 77 14.34 2.21 0.86
C ALA A 77 13.32 1.81 -0.23
N SER A 78 12.86 0.57 -0.22
CA SER A 78 11.82 0.06 -1.14
C SER A 78 10.49 0.79 -0.93
N LEU A 79 10.08 0.99 0.32
CA LEU A 79 8.84 1.70 0.66
C LEU A 79 8.89 3.19 0.28
N ARG A 80 10.01 3.88 0.52
CA ARG A 80 10.17 5.28 0.07
C ARG A 80 10.03 5.41 -1.44
N ARG A 81 10.63 4.49 -2.21
CA ARG A 81 10.50 4.48 -3.67
C ARG A 81 9.09 4.15 -4.12
N ALA A 82 8.38 3.26 -3.42
CA ALA A 82 6.97 2.99 -3.69
C ALA A 82 6.12 4.24 -3.43
N LEU A 83 6.35 4.95 -2.33
CA LEU A 83 5.63 6.16 -1.96
C LEU A 83 5.83 7.29 -2.98
N ALA A 84 7.06 7.47 -3.47
CA ALA A 84 7.36 8.45 -4.51
C ALA A 84 6.61 8.15 -5.83
N ALA A 85 6.38 6.88 -6.15
CA ALA A 85 5.67 6.44 -7.35
C ALA A 85 4.14 6.40 -7.20
N LEU A 86 3.61 6.57 -5.98
CA LEU A 86 2.16 6.64 -5.70
C LEU A 86 1.62 8.08 -5.70
N ARG A 87 2.43 9.06 -6.10
CA ARG A 87 2.05 10.48 -6.15
C ARG A 87 1.10 10.80 -7.28
#